data_AF-D8Q8R0-F1
#
_entry.id   AF-D8Q8R0-F1
#
_cell.length_a   1.000
_cell.length_b   1.000
_cell.length_c   1.000
_cell.angle_alpha   90.00
_cell.angle_beta   90.00
_cell.angle_gamma   90.00
#
_symmetry.space_group_name_H-M   'P 1'
#
loop_
_entity.id
_entity.type
_entity.pdbx_description
1 polymer ?
#
loop_
_entity_poly.entity_id
_entity_poly.type
_entity_poly.pdbx_seq_one_letter_code
_entity_poly.pdbx_strand_id
1 'polypeptide(L)'
;MFQSGKSELRAEARRKREVTLDALGRSYTVGRRKTSSARVWMIPTAPPVTTSTILVNNLPLSEFFPLPVDRERITRPLKVAGVLGAYNIFTLVRGGGTTGQSDAIAHGIAKGLVVHEPQLDQILRKAQLLRRDPRMVERKKPGRAKARKGYTWVKR
;
A
#
# COMPACT_ATOMS: atom_id res chain seq x y z
N MET A 1 7.42 -2.51 -43.92
CA MET A 1 6.95 -1.47 -42.98
C MET A 1 5.59 -1.84 -42.35
N PHE A 2 5.51 -2.86 -41.48
CA PHE A 2 4.24 -3.31 -40.88
C PHE A 2 4.35 -3.64 -39.37
N GLN A 3 5.40 -3.15 -38.70
CA GLN A 3 5.68 -3.46 -37.29
C GLN A 3 5.39 -2.31 -36.31
N SER A 4 5.16 -1.05 -36.74
CA SER A 4 5.02 0.09 -35.79
C SER A 4 3.67 0.07 -35.03
N GLY A 5 2.58 -0.34 -35.69
CA GLY A 5 1.25 -0.36 -35.05
C GLY A 5 1.13 -1.35 -33.88
N LYS A 6 1.83 -2.50 -33.92
CA LYS A 6 1.80 -3.48 -32.81
C LYS A 6 2.56 -2.99 -31.58
N SER A 7 3.63 -2.22 -31.76
CA SER A 7 4.35 -1.60 -30.63
C SER A 7 3.56 -0.46 -30.00
N GLU A 8 2.88 0.35 -30.81
CA GLU A 8 2.03 1.46 -30.35
C GLU A 8 0.82 0.94 -29.58
N LEU A 9 0.10 -0.06 -30.11
CA LEU A 9 -1.02 -0.72 -29.41
C LEU A 9 -0.57 -1.37 -28.09
N ARG A 10 0.64 -1.95 -28.06
CA ARG A 10 1.23 -2.50 -26.82
C ARG A 10 1.60 -1.41 -25.83
N ALA A 11 2.03 -0.24 -26.28
CA ALA A 11 2.36 0.90 -25.43
C ALA A 11 1.09 1.54 -24.86
N GLU A 12 0.05 1.70 -25.66
CA GLU A 12 -1.28 2.16 -25.23
C GLU A 12 -1.91 1.20 -24.23
N ALA A 13 -1.87 -0.11 -24.49
CA ALA A 13 -2.33 -1.13 -23.54
C ALA A 13 -1.58 -1.11 -22.21
N ARG A 14 -0.36 -0.54 -22.18
CA ARG A 14 0.47 -0.42 -20.98
C ARG A 14 0.27 0.90 -20.23
N ARG A 15 -0.46 1.87 -20.80
CA ARG A 15 -0.81 3.10 -20.08
C ARG A 15 -1.69 2.73 -18.88
N LYS A 16 -1.21 3.05 -17.68
CA LYS A 16 -2.03 2.92 -16.48
C LYS A 16 -3.17 3.92 -16.57
N ARG A 17 -4.39 3.47 -16.27
CA ARG A 17 -5.51 4.39 -16.04
C ARG A 17 -5.14 5.33 -14.89
N GLU A 18 -5.31 6.61 -15.14
CA GLU A 18 -5.16 7.63 -14.11
C GLU A 18 -6.27 7.46 -13.09
N VAL A 19 -5.91 7.53 -11.81
CA VAL A 19 -6.86 7.44 -10.71
C VAL A 19 -7.33 8.87 -10.44
N THR A 20 -8.60 9.14 -10.68
CA THR A 20 -9.23 10.44 -10.42
C THR A 20 -9.89 10.46 -9.04
N LEU A 21 -10.20 11.65 -8.56
CA LEU A 21 -11.00 11.83 -7.34
C LEU A 21 -12.46 11.50 -7.61
N ASP A 22 -13.15 10.99 -6.58
CA ASP A 22 -14.59 10.78 -6.60
C ASP A 22 -15.34 12.13 -6.60
N ALA A 23 -16.65 12.11 -6.89
CA ALA A 23 -17.53 13.28 -6.81
C ALA A 23 -17.50 13.99 -5.43
N LEU A 24 -17.15 13.26 -4.36
CA LEU A 24 -17.03 13.77 -2.99
C LEU A 24 -15.58 14.21 -2.64
N GLY A 25 -14.69 14.33 -3.63
CA GLY A 25 -13.28 14.72 -3.42
C GLY A 25 -12.42 13.67 -2.72
N ARG A 26 -12.90 12.42 -2.67
CA ARG A 26 -12.20 11.32 -1.99
C ARG A 26 -11.31 10.58 -2.99
N SER A 27 -10.11 10.17 -2.58
CA SER A 27 -9.30 9.26 -3.39
C SER A 27 -9.55 7.81 -2.99
N TYR A 28 -9.85 6.96 -3.97
CA TYR A 28 -9.97 5.51 -3.78
C TYR A 28 -8.70 4.80 -4.27
N THR A 29 -8.03 4.10 -3.37
CA THR A 29 -6.79 3.38 -3.71
C THR A 29 -6.72 2.00 -3.08
N VAL A 30 -5.86 1.16 -3.66
CA VAL A 30 -5.64 -0.20 -3.20
C VAL A 30 -4.16 -0.45 -2.91
N GLY A 31 -3.90 -0.92 -1.70
CA GLY A 31 -2.60 -1.40 -1.25
C GLY A 31 -2.61 -2.92 -1.05
N ARG A 32 -1.49 -3.58 -1.36
CA ARG A 32 -1.35 -5.03 -1.17
C ARG A 32 0.06 -5.36 -0.72
N ARG A 33 0.19 -6.20 0.30
CA ARG A 33 1.45 -6.79 0.72
C ARG A 33 1.21 -8.20 1.22
N LYS A 34 2.10 -9.13 0.85
CA LYS A 34 1.90 -10.54 1.13
C LYS A 34 0.51 -10.99 0.63
N THR A 35 -0.29 -11.57 1.52
CA THR A 35 -1.68 -11.95 1.28
C THR A 35 -2.69 -10.88 1.73
N SER A 36 -2.22 -9.77 2.30
CA SER A 36 -3.08 -8.68 2.77
C SER A 36 -3.44 -7.73 1.64
N SER A 37 -4.71 -7.33 1.61
CA SER A 37 -5.24 -6.30 0.72
C SER A 37 -5.96 -5.23 1.53
N ALA A 38 -5.61 -3.97 1.27
CA ALA A 38 -6.21 -2.79 1.87
C ALA A 38 -6.89 -1.94 0.79
N ARG A 39 -8.15 -1.61 1.01
CA ARG A 39 -8.88 -0.57 0.28
C ARG A 39 -8.85 0.68 1.14
N VAL A 40 -8.41 1.79 0.58
CA VAL A 40 -8.16 3.04 1.30
C VAL A 40 -8.95 4.14 0.63
N TRP A 41 -9.75 4.84 1.41
CA TRP A 41 -10.40 6.08 1.05
C TRP A 41 -9.73 7.20 1.84
N MET A 42 -9.21 8.19 1.14
CA MET A 42 -8.67 9.40 1.77
C MET A 42 -9.58 10.57 1.44
N ILE A 43 -9.81 11.41 2.44
CA ILE A 43 -10.64 12.61 2.34
C ILE A 43 -9.80 13.76 2.90
N PRO A 44 -9.57 14.85 2.14
CA PRO A 44 -8.89 16.02 2.69
C PRO A 44 -9.74 16.62 3.82
N THR A 45 -9.11 17.00 4.92
CA THR A 45 -9.78 17.71 6.02
C THR A 45 -9.99 19.17 5.62
N ALA A 46 -11.20 19.69 5.78
CA ALA A 46 -11.46 21.11 5.61
C ALA A 46 -11.00 21.89 6.87
N PRO A 47 -10.37 23.07 6.71
CA PRO A 47 -10.20 24.02 7.81
C PRO A 47 -11.59 24.34 8.39
N PRO A 48 -11.80 24.40 9.72
CA PRO A 48 -10.81 24.58 10.82
C PRO A 48 -10.40 23.29 11.56
N VAL A 49 -10.84 22.11 11.12
CA VAL A 49 -10.62 20.86 11.88
C VAL A 49 -9.26 20.28 11.55
N THR A 50 -8.31 20.41 12.48
CA THR A 50 -6.93 19.87 12.37
C THR A 50 -6.82 18.39 12.79
N THR A 51 -7.90 17.80 13.31
CA THR A 51 -7.87 16.42 13.81
C THR A 51 -8.09 15.41 12.69
N SER A 52 -7.03 14.73 12.27
CA SER A 52 -7.14 13.58 11.35
C SER A 52 -7.62 12.34 12.08
N THR A 53 -8.69 11.73 11.56
CA THR A 53 -9.18 10.43 12.02
C THR A 53 -8.72 9.32 11.08
N ILE A 54 -8.12 8.27 11.64
CA ILE A 54 -7.73 7.06 10.90
C ILE A 54 -8.54 5.88 11.44
N LEU A 55 -9.42 5.36 10.60
CA LEU A 55 -10.27 4.21 10.88
C LEU A 55 -9.85 2.99 10.05
N VAL A 56 -9.72 1.86 10.72
CA VAL A 56 -9.34 0.57 10.13
C VAL A 56 -10.43 -0.44 10.48
N ASN A 57 -11.16 -0.92 9.47
CA ASN A 57 -12.30 -1.83 9.66
C ASN A 57 -13.29 -1.32 10.73
N ASN A 58 -13.60 -0.02 10.68
CA ASN A 58 -14.52 0.68 11.57
C ASN A 58 -14.02 0.86 13.02
N LEU A 59 -12.78 0.46 13.32
CA LEU A 59 -12.13 0.67 14.62
C LEU A 59 -11.05 1.76 14.51
N PRO A 60 -10.75 2.48 15.60
CA PRO A 60 -9.65 3.44 15.61
C PRO A 60 -8.29 2.73 15.48
N LEU A 61 -7.32 3.44 14.90
CA LEU A 61 -5.97 2.91 14.64
C LEU A 61 -5.28 2.31 15.88
N SER A 62 -5.50 2.92 17.05
CA SER A 62 -4.93 2.47 18.32
C SER A 62 -5.48 1.12 18.78
N GLU A 63 -6.77 0.88 18.57
CA GLU A 63 -7.44 -0.35 18.99
C GLU A 63 -7.16 -1.50 18.02
N PHE A 64 -7.20 -1.23 16.71
CA PHE A 64 -6.99 -2.28 15.70
C PHE A 64 -5.53 -2.79 15.67
N PHE A 65 -4.55 -1.88 15.79
CA PHE A 65 -3.13 -2.25 15.83
C PHE A 65 -2.59 -2.06 17.25
N PRO A 66 -2.34 -3.13 18.03
CA PRO A 66 -1.83 -3.00 19.38
C PRO A 66 -0.36 -2.54 19.41
N LEU A 67 0.43 -2.95 18.40
CA LEU A 67 1.85 -2.64 18.33
C LEU A 67 2.09 -1.23 17.77
N PRO A 68 2.84 -0.36 18.48
CA PRO A 68 3.11 1.01 18.02
C PRO A 68 3.90 1.04 16.71
N VAL A 69 4.76 0.04 16.47
CA VAL A 69 5.54 -0.09 15.22
C VAL A 69 4.63 -0.22 14.00
N ASP A 70 3.49 -0.90 14.11
CA ASP A 70 2.54 -1.02 13.01
C ASP A 70 1.78 0.29 12.74
N ARG A 71 1.46 1.05 13.79
CA ARG A 71 0.87 2.39 13.69
C ARG A 71 1.84 3.37 13.02
N GLU A 72 3.13 3.27 13.34
CA GLU A 72 4.17 4.10 12.73
C GLU A 72 4.35 3.79 11.24
N ARG A 73 4.28 2.51 10.83
CA ARG A 73 4.31 2.14 9.41
C ARG A 73 3.17 2.79 8.62
N ILE A 74 1.97 2.80 9.20
CA ILE A 74 0.77 3.39 8.59
C ILE A 74 0.88 4.91 8.46
N THR A 75 1.46 5.58 9.46
CA THR A 75 1.62 7.05 9.46
C THR A 75 2.85 7.54 8.71
N ARG A 76 3.84 6.68 8.46
CA ARG A 76 5.07 6.98 7.68
C ARG A 76 4.83 7.73 6.36
N PRO A 77 3.90 7.34 5.46
CA PRO A 77 3.66 8.09 4.23
C PRO A 77 3.23 9.54 4.48
N LEU A 78 2.40 9.78 5.50
CA LEU A 78 1.97 11.13 5.88
C LEU A 78 3.13 11.94 6.47
N LYS A 79 3.96 11.31 7.32
CA LYS A 79 5.18 11.91 7.88
C LYS A 79 6.16 12.34 6.79
N VAL A 80 6.44 11.46 5.83
CA VAL A 80 7.39 11.72 4.73
C VAL A 80 6.89 12.84 3.81
N ALA A 81 5.58 12.91 3.59
CA ALA A 81 4.95 13.95 2.79
C ALA A 81 4.75 15.28 3.56
N GLY A 82 4.98 15.32 4.87
CA GLY A 82 4.76 16.53 5.68
C GLY A 82 3.29 16.91 5.88
N VAL A 83 2.35 15.99 5.60
CA VAL A 83 0.89 16.24 5.60
C VAL A 83 0.18 15.49 6.74
N LEU A 84 0.85 15.35 7.88
CA LEU A 84 0.23 14.81 9.09
C LEU A 84 -0.94 15.71 9.52
N GLY A 85 -2.11 15.11 9.76
CA GLY A 85 -3.31 15.84 10.16
C GLY A 85 -4.20 16.30 9.01
N ALA A 86 -3.70 16.33 7.77
CA ALA A 86 -4.43 16.92 6.63
C ALA A 86 -5.49 16.02 5.98
N TYR A 87 -5.55 14.74 6.36
CA TYR A 87 -6.43 13.75 5.73
C TYR A 87 -7.14 12.89 6.76
N ASN A 88 -8.45 12.71 6.56
CA ASN A 88 -9.21 11.63 7.17
C ASN A 88 -9.04 10.37 6.32
N ILE A 89 -8.76 9.25 6.97
CA ILE A 89 -8.45 8.00 6.28
C ILE A 89 -9.38 6.91 6.78
N PHE A 90 -10.17 6.37 5.86
CA PHE A 90 -10.99 5.20 6.10
C PHE A 90 -10.41 4.01 5.33
N THR A 91 -10.15 2.90 6.02
CA THR A 91 -9.54 1.73 5.40
C THR A 91 -10.30 0.45 5.73
N LEU A 92 -10.45 -0.39 4.72
CA LEU A 92 -10.95 -1.75 4.87
C LEU A 92 -9.85 -2.73 4.48
N VAL A 93 -9.48 -3.59 5.42
CA VAL A 93 -8.34 -4.50 5.26
C VAL A 93 -8.75 -5.92 5.54
N ARG A 94 -8.34 -6.83 4.65
CA ARG A 94 -8.62 -8.26 4.73
C ARG A 94 -7.37 -9.07 4.37
N GLY A 95 -7.25 -10.26 4.96
CA GLY A 95 -6.18 -11.22 4.68
C GLY A 95 -4.83 -10.93 5.36
N GLY A 96 -3.97 -11.95 5.37
CA GLY A 96 -2.64 -11.91 6.00
C GLY A 96 -2.66 -11.69 7.51
N GLY A 97 -1.67 -10.96 8.03
CA GLY A 97 -1.54 -10.65 9.47
C GLY A 97 -1.18 -9.19 9.70
N THR A 98 -1.07 -8.75 10.96
CA THR A 98 -0.94 -7.33 11.37
C THR A 98 0.12 -6.57 10.58
N THR A 99 1.35 -7.08 10.49
CA THR A 99 2.46 -6.44 9.76
C THR A 99 2.29 -6.41 8.24
N GLY A 100 1.56 -7.37 7.67
CA GLY A 100 1.21 -7.37 6.26
C GLY A 100 0.13 -6.34 5.96
N GLN A 101 -0.83 -6.22 6.89
CA GLN A 101 -1.94 -5.28 6.82
C GLN A 101 -1.47 -3.84 6.99
N SER A 102 -0.61 -3.54 7.96
CA SER A 102 -0.07 -2.19 8.21
C SER A 102 0.68 -1.63 6.99
N ASP A 103 1.57 -2.42 6.38
CA ASP A 103 2.28 -2.00 5.18
C ASP A 103 1.39 -1.99 3.92
N ALA A 104 0.36 -2.83 3.84
CA ALA A 104 -0.63 -2.74 2.78
C ALA A 104 -1.42 -1.42 2.87
N ILE A 105 -1.81 -1.01 4.07
CA ILE A 105 -2.45 0.30 4.31
C ILE A 105 -1.49 1.43 3.92
N ALA A 106 -0.24 1.40 4.42
CA ALA A 106 0.77 2.43 4.13
C ALA A 106 0.98 2.61 2.61
N HIS A 107 1.04 1.51 1.86
CA HIS A 107 1.15 1.55 0.41
C HIS A 107 -0.11 2.10 -0.28
N GLY A 108 -1.30 1.87 0.29
CA GLY A 108 -2.55 2.48 -0.18
C GLY A 108 -2.55 3.99 0.05
N ILE A 109 -2.24 4.43 1.27
CA ILE A 109 -2.15 5.86 1.65
C ILE A 109 -1.15 6.59 0.75
N ALA A 110 0.04 6.02 0.52
CA ALA A 110 1.03 6.63 -0.35
C ALA A 110 0.51 6.87 -1.79
N LYS A 111 -0.31 5.96 -2.33
CA LYS A 111 -0.95 6.17 -3.63
C LYS A 111 -2.02 7.24 -3.58
N GLY A 112 -2.83 7.26 -2.52
CA GLY A 112 -3.88 8.26 -2.34
C GLY A 112 -3.29 9.67 -2.28
N LEU A 113 -2.17 9.84 -1.58
CA LEU A 113 -1.44 11.11 -1.54
C LEU A 113 -0.99 11.59 -2.92
N VAL A 114 -0.49 10.69 -3.78
CA VAL A 114 -0.11 11.06 -5.15
C VAL A 114 -1.31 11.46 -6.02
N VAL A 115 -2.48 10.89 -5.75
CA VAL A 115 -3.73 11.27 -6.45
C VAL A 115 -4.17 12.69 -6.07
N HIS A 116 -4.01 13.07 -4.80
CA HIS A 116 -4.32 14.42 -4.35
C HIS A 116 -3.25 15.43 -4.78
N GLU A 117 -1.98 15.10 -4.59
CA GLU A 117 -0.84 15.98 -4.83
C GLU A 117 0.23 15.24 -5.66
N PRO A 118 0.18 15.34 -7.00
CA PRO A 118 1.11 14.65 -7.89
C PRO A 118 2.58 15.00 -7.65
N GLN A 119 2.85 16.18 -7.08
CA GLN A 119 4.20 16.65 -6.76
C GLN A 119 4.91 15.75 -5.73
N LEU A 120 4.16 15.06 -4.86
CA LEU A 120 4.70 14.19 -3.82
C LEU A 120 5.23 12.85 -4.38
N ASP A 121 4.95 12.51 -5.64
CA ASP A 121 5.34 11.23 -6.25
C ASP A 121 6.86 10.99 -6.16
N GLN A 122 7.67 12.00 -6.48
CA GLN A 122 9.13 11.84 -6.45
C GLN A 122 9.66 11.58 -5.04
N ILE A 123 9.13 12.28 -4.03
CA ILE A 123 9.52 12.13 -2.63
C ILE A 123 9.12 10.73 -2.13
N LEU A 124 7.88 10.31 -2.40
CA LEU A 124 7.35 9.01 -1.97
C LEU A 124 8.02 7.83 -2.69
N ARG A 125 8.48 8.01 -3.94
CA ARG A 125 9.30 7.02 -4.66
C ARG A 125 10.68 6.88 -4.05
N LYS A 126 11.35 8.00 -3.74
CA LYS A 126 12.66 7.99 -3.05
C LYS A 126 12.55 7.30 -1.68
N ALA A 127 11.46 7.52 -0.96
CA ALA A 127 11.16 6.84 0.30
C ALA A 127 10.70 5.37 0.18
N GLN A 128 10.64 4.82 -1.05
CA GLN A 128 10.22 3.45 -1.37
C GLN A 128 8.79 3.07 -0.97
N LEU A 129 7.89 4.05 -0.78
CA LEU A 129 6.50 3.81 -0.33
C LEU A 129 5.56 3.47 -1.48
N LEU A 130 5.85 3.97 -2.69
CA LEU A 130 5.06 3.70 -3.90
C LEU A 130 5.42 2.39 -4.59
N ARG A 131 6.53 1.75 -4.22
CA ARG A 131 6.89 0.43 -4.72
C ARG A 131 6.16 -0.62 -3.89
N ARG A 132 5.35 -1.45 -4.54
CA ARG A 132 4.77 -2.64 -3.89
C ARG A 132 5.91 -3.60 -3.51
N ASP A 133 5.98 -4.00 -2.24
CA ASP A 133 6.89 -5.05 -1.78
C ASP A 133 6.49 -6.40 -2.42
N PRO A 134 7.35 -6.97 -3.30
CA PRO A 134 7.02 -8.19 -4.03
C PRO A 134 7.28 -9.47 -3.21
N ARG A 135 7.89 -9.37 -2.02
CA ARG A 135 8.27 -10.54 -1.22
C ARG A 135 7.05 -11.40 -0.87
N MET A 136 7.10 -12.67 -1.25
CA MET A 136 6.07 -13.66 -0.98
C MET A 136 6.65 -14.84 -0.21
N VAL A 137 5.83 -15.52 0.58
CA VAL A 137 6.22 -16.80 1.19
C VAL A 137 6.41 -17.82 0.06
N GLU A 138 7.61 -18.38 -0.02
CA GLU A 138 7.89 -19.48 -0.95
C GLU A 138 7.12 -20.74 -0.54
N ARG A 139 6.58 -21.46 -1.51
CA ARG A 139 5.95 -22.76 -1.27
C ARG A 139 6.94 -23.78 -0.73
N LYS A 140 6.44 -24.80 -0.02
CA LYS A 140 7.22 -25.99 0.33
C LYS A 140 7.66 -26.71 -0.95
N LYS A 141 8.93 -27.11 -1.02
CA LYS A 141 9.49 -27.91 -2.11
C LYS A 141 9.54 -29.39 -1.69
N PRO A 142 9.30 -30.34 -2.60
CA PRO A 142 9.39 -31.77 -2.28
C PRO A 142 10.82 -32.13 -1.85
N GLY A 143 10.96 -33.15 -0.99
CA GLY A 143 12.25 -33.56 -0.44
C GLY A 143 12.88 -32.58 0.57
N ARG A 144 12.16 -31.51 0.97
CA ARG A 144 12.62 -30.54 1.97
C ARG A 144 11.58 -30.36 3.08
N ALA A 145 12.06 -30.07 4.29
CA ALA A 145 11.21 -29.83 5.45
C ALA A 145 10.43 -28.50 5.34
N LYS A 146 11.04 -27.46 4.76
CA LYS A 146 10.41 -26.16 4.45
C LYS A 146 10.80 -25.71 3.04
N ALA A 147 10.53 -24.45 2.67
CA ALA A 147 10.89 -23.90 1.36
C ALA A 147 12.39 -24.12 1.00
N ARG A 148 13.28 -23.92 1.97
CA ARG A 148 14.74 -24.10 1.79
C ARG A 148 15.39 -25.10 2.73
N LYS A 149 14.88 -25.27 3.96
CA LYS A 149 15.43 -26.19 4.98
C LYS A 149 15.40 -27.64 4.50
N GLY A 150 16.58 -28.21 4.27
CA GLY A 150 16.75 -29.65 4.01
C GLY A 150 16.69 -30.48 5.29
N TYR A 151 16.56 -31.79 5.12
CA TYR A 151 16.85 -32.74 6.19
C TYR A 151 18.38 -32.88 6.34
N THR A 152 18.84 -33.31 7.51
CA THR A 152 20.26 -33.55 7.76
C THR A 152 20.78 -34.61 6.79
N TRP A 153 21.87 -34.30 6.07
CA TRP A 153 22.55 -35.28 5.21
C TRP A 153 23.59 -36.04 6.04
N VAL A 154 23.54 -37.37 6.00
CA VAL A 154 24.52 -38.23 6.66
C VAL A 154 25.56 -38.64 5.63
N LYS A 155 26.79 -38.16 5.79
CA LYS A 155 27.94 -38.59 4.99
C LYS A 155 28.25 -40.06 5.32
N ARG A 156 28.44 -40.87 4.29
CA ARG A 156 28.99 -42.22 4.40
C ARG A 156 30.44 -42.22 3.94
#